data_AF-A0AAU0S2Z9-F1
#
_entry.id   AF-A0AAU0S2Z9-F1
#
_cell.length_a   1.000
_cell.length_b   1.000
_cell.length_c   1.000
_cell.angle_alpha   90.00
_cell.angle_beta   90.00
_cell.angle_gamma   90.00
#
_symmetry.space_group_name_H-M   'P 1'
#
loop_
_entity.id
_entity.type
_entity.pdbx_description
1 polymer ?
#
loop_
_entity_poly.entity_id
_entity_poly.type
_entity_poly.pdbx_seq_one_letter_code
_entity_poly.pdbx_strand_id
1 'polypeptide(L)'
;MKKYIAMVCVTALFSHSGYAGNDARISGPLNVNNRAVLAKIKKDNPVHYQKIIHILSKVDTKSVEEAQCWMKVEFGAENIGFQDLFMLSYPPKKRLDFQLDASSYTAVITLRSNMPSIRFLKYQPQCE
;
A
#
# COMPACT_ATOMS: atom_id res chain seq x y z
N MET A 1 -34.82 -27.29 50.32
CA MET A 1 -33.83 -26.38 50.93
C MET A 1 -32.48 -26.61 50.28
N LYS A 2 -31.81 -25.51 49.94
CA LYS A 2 -30.56 -25.34 49.16
C LYS A 2 -29.52 -26.46 49.29
N LYS A 3 -28.95 -26.87 48.15
CA LYS A 3 -27.50 -27.16 48.02
C LYS A 3 -27.01 -26.69 46.65
N TYR A 4 -26.34 -25.53 46.65
CA TYR A 4 -25.57 -25.01 45.52
C TYR A 4 -24.25 -25.78 45.48
N ILE A 5 -23.93 -26.41 44.35
CA ILE A 5 -22.58 -26.93 44.09
C ILE A 5 -21.90 -25.88 43.21
N ALA A 6 -21.06 -25.07 43.84
CA ALA A 6 -20.09 -24.22 43.18
C ALA A 6 -19.02 -25.10 42.53
N MET A 7 -18.92 -25.07 41.21
CA MET A 7 -17.81 -25.67 40.48
C MET A 7 -16.87 -24.55 40.05
N VAL A 8 -15.77 -24.43 40.79
CA VAL A 8 -14.69 -23.46 40.54
C VAL A 8 -13.60 -24.11 39.70
N CYS A 9 -13.10 -23.33 38.72
CA CYS A 9 -11.84 -23.46 37.97
C CYS A 9 -11.55 -24.75 37.21
N VAL A 10 -11.35 -24.62 35.89
CA VAL A 10 -9.99 -24.50 35.32
C VAL A 10 -10.07 -23.62 34.07
N THR A 11 -9.40 -22.48 34.10
CA THR A 11 -9.10 -21.66 32.92
C THR A 11 -8.16 -22.42 32.00
N ALA A 12 -8.67 -23.00 30.92
CA ALA A 12 -7.83 -23.45 29.83
C ALA A 12 -7.48 -22.24 28.96
N LEU A 13 -6.36 -21.61 29.29
CA LEU A 13 -5.63 -20.73 28.38
C LEU A 13 -5.20 -21.57 27.18
N PHE A 14 -6.04 -21.65 26.15
CA PHE A 14 -5.61 -22.15 24.86
C PHE A 14 -4.80 -21.06 24.17
N SER A 15 -3.53 -21.01 24.56
CA SER A 15 -2.42 -20.42 23.82
C SER A 15 -2.39 -21.05 22.43
N HIS A 16 -3.14 -20.50 21.48
CA HIS A 16 -2.97 -20.82 20.07
C HIS A 16 -1.71 -20.13 19.59
N SER A 17 -0.62 -20.89 19.70
CA SER A 17 0.47 -21.02 18.74
C SER A 17 0.53 -19.87 17.74
N GLY A 18 1.53 -19.01 17.91
CA GLY A 18 1.90 -18.03 16.91
C GLY A 18 2.13 -18.74 15.58
N TYR A 19 1.32 -18.38 14.58
CA TYR A 19 1.69 -18.56 13.19
C TYR A 19 2.90 -17.65 12.93
N ALA A 20 4.09 -18.13 13.28
CA ALA A 20 5.30 -17.70 12.60
C ALA A 20 5.25 -18.32 11.21
N GLY A 21 4.39 -17.74 10.35
CA GLY A 21 4.54 -17.89 8.92
C GLY A 21 5.93 -17.38 8.59
N ASN A 22 6.84 -18.30 8.29
CA ASN A 22 8.08 -17.98 7.59
C ASN A 22 7.68 -17.51 6.19
N ASP A 23 7.14 -16.30 6.13
CA ASP A 23 7.05 -15.54 4.91
C ASP A 23 8.49 -15.32 4.50
N ALA A 24 8.93 -16.10 3.51
CA ALA A 24 10.06 -15.74 2.70
C ALA A 24 9.88 -14.26 2.39
N ARG A 25 10.64 -13.41 3.10
CA ARG A 25 10.63 -11.97 2.91
C ARG A 25 10.99 -11.80 1.46
N ILE A 26 9.98 -11.56 0.62
CA ILE A 26 10.21 -11.13 -0.74
C ILE A 26 11.02 -9.87 -0.57
N SER A 27 12.32 -9.99 -0.78
CA SER A 27 13.29 -8.96 -0.44
C SER A 27 13.16 -7.91 -1.53
N GLY A 28 12.25 -6.96 -1.30
CA GLY A 28 11.97 -5.86 -2.21
C GLY A 28 10.48 -5.54 -2.33
N PRO A 29 10.16 -4.35 -2.88
CA PRO A 29 8.78 -3.94 -3.10
C PRO A 29 8.03 -4.91 -4.03
N LEU A 30 6.78 -5.20 -3.69
CA LEU A 30 5.91 -6.04 -4.51
C LEU A 30 5.44 -5.26 -5.75
N ASN A 31 5.75 -5.77 -6.94
CA ASN A 31 5.33 -5.14 -8.20
C ASN A 31 3.83 -5.41 -8.45
N VAL A 32 3.01 -4.37 -8.28
CA VAL A 32 1.55 -4.46 -8.39
C VAL A 32 1.03 -4.31 -9.82
N ASN A 33 1.89 -4.11 -10.83
CA ASN A 33 1.50 -4.31 -12.23
C ASN A 33 1.42 -5.80 -12.60
N ASN A 34 2.03 -6.68 -11.81
CA ASN A 34 1.98 -8.12 -12.03
C ASN A 34 0.66 -8.69 -11.49
N ARG A 35 -0.15 -9.28 -12.38
CA ARG A 35 -1.44 -9.88 -12.02
C ARG A 35 -1.33 -11.02 -11.00
N ALA A 36 -0.26 -11.82 -11.05
CA ALA A 36 -0.05 -12.89 -10.07
C ALA A 36 0.24 -12.33 -8.66
N VAL A 37 0.98 -11.22 -8.59
CA VAL A 37 1.24 -10.51 -7.33
C VAL A 37 -0.05 -9.92 -6.78
N LEU A 38 -0.86 -9.26 -7.62
CA LEU A 38 -2.18 -8.75 -7.20
C LEU A 38 -3.13 -9.86 -6.74
N ALA A 39 -3.14 -11.01 -7.40
CA ALA A 39 -3.95 -12.16 -6.98
C ALA A 39 -3.51 -12.70 -5.62
N LYS A 40 -2.19 -12.76 -5.37
CA LYS A 40 -1.64 -13.12 -4.06
C LYS A 40 -2.02 -12.10 -2.99
N ILE A 41 -1.87 -10.80 -3.26
CA ILE A 41 -2.28 -9.74 -2.32
C ILE A 41 -3.78 -9.82 -2.03
N LYS A 42 -4.62 -10.05 -3.04
CA LYS A 42 -6.08 -10.21 -2.84
C LYS A 42 -6.42 -11.35 -1.88
N LYS A 43 -5.68 -12.46 -1.97
CA LYS A 43 -5.86 -13.62 -1.10
C LYS A 43 -5.33 -13.37 0.31
N ASP A 44 -4.12 -12.81 0.43
CA ASP A 44 -3.39 -12.70 1.68
C ASP A 44 -3.79 -11.45 2.49
N ASN A 45 -4.09 -10.34 1.82
CA ASN A 45 -4.51 -9.07 2.42
C ASN A 45 -5.50 -8.33 1.49
N PRO A 46 -6.81 -8.67 1.56
CA PRO A 46 -7.83 -8.08 0.70
C PRO A 46 -8.02 -6.57 0.91
N VAL A 47 -7.70 -6.05 2.10
CA VAL A 47 -7.77 -4.60 2.40
C VAL A 47 -6.72 -3.85 1.60
N HIS A 48 -5.47 -4.33 1.59
CA HIS A 48 -4.41 -3.73 0.77
C HIS A 48 -4.73 -3.83 -0.71
N TYR A 49 -5.28 -4.95 -1.16
CA TYR A 49 -5.72 -5.09 -2.55
C TYR A 49 -6.70 -3.98 -2.94
N GLN A 50 -7.73 -3.72 -2.13
CA GLN A 50 -8.70 -2.66 -2.40
C GLN A 50 -8.03 -1.27 -2.48
N LYS A 51 -7.18 -0.93 -1.50
CA LYS A 51 -6.42 0.33 -1.50
C LYS A 51 -5.56 0.48 -2.75
N ILE A 52 -4.80 -0.56 -3.10
CA ILE A 52 -3.91 -0.57 -4.27
C ILE A 52 -4.70 -0.37 -5.57
N ILE A 53 -5.82 -1.09 -5.76
CA ILE A 53 -6.64 -0.94 -6.97
C ILE A 53 -7.21 0.48 -7.06
N HIS A 54 -7.65 1.06 -5.93
CA HIS A 54 -8.13 2.43 -5.91
C HIS A 54 -7.02 3.43 -6.25
N ILE A 55 -5.84 3.30 -5.63
CA ILE A 55 -4.65 4.10 -5.93
C ILE A 55 -4.35 4.07 -7.43
N LEU A 56 -4.19 2.87 -8.00
CA LEU A 56 -3.83 2.71 -9.41
C LEU A 56 -4.89 3.25 -10.38
N SER A 57 -6.16 3.34 -9.97
CA SER A 57 -7.24 3.85 -10.81
C SER A 57 -7.32 5.37 -10.92
N LYS A 58 -6.69 6.12 -10.00
CA LYS A 58 -6.80 7.59 -9.92
C LYS A 58 -5.46 8.31 -9.84
N VAL A 59 -4.37 7.62 -9.54
CA VAL A 59 -3.07 8.27 -9.35
C VAL A 59 -2.54 8.94 -10.63
N ASP A 60 -2.94 8.46 -11.80
CA ASP A 60 -2.53 9.01 -13.10
C ASP A 60 -3.22 10.32 -13.50
N THR A 61 -4.32 10.67 -12.81
CA THR A 61 -5.09 11.90 -13.06
C THR A 61 -4.66 13.07 -12.20
N LYS A 62 -3.72 12.87 -11.27
CA LYS A 62 -3.28 13.86 -10.27
C LYS A 62 -1.88 14.38 -10.60
N SER A 63 -1.52 15.56 -10.09
CA SER A 63 -0.11 15.95 -10.04
C SER A 63 0.65 15.03 -9.06
N VAL A 64 1.99 15.02 -9.12
CA VAL A 64 2.79 14.19 -8.20
C VAL A 64 2.54 14.57 -6.74
N GLU A 65 2.49 15.86 -6.45
CA GLU A 65 2.31 16.42 -5.11
C GLU A 65 0.90 16.13 -4.60
N GLU A 66 -0.12 16.36 -5.43
CA GLU A 66 -1.51 16.04 -5.10
C GLU A 66 -1.68 14.54 -4.84
N ALA A 67 -1.06 13.69 -5.67
CA ALA A 67 -1.09 12.25 -5.50
C ALA A 67 -0.44 11.82 -4.18
N GLN A 68 0.72 12.37 -3.82
CA GLN A 68 1.38 12.07 -2.54
C GLN A 68 0.50 12.44 -1.35
N CYS A 69 -0.07 13.65 -1.35
CA CYS A 69 -0.97 14.12 -0.29
C CYS A 69 -2.21 13.22 -0.17
N TRP A 70 -2.89 13.02 -1.31
CA TRP A 70 -4.07 12.16 -1.40
C TRP A 70 -3.80 10.74 -0.90
N MET A 71 -2.66 10.15 -1.31
CA MET A 71 -2.31 8.78 -0.91
C MET A 71 -2.05 8.68 0.60
N LYS A 72 -1.41 9.69 1.18
CA LYS A 72 -1.16 9.76 2.62
C LYS A 72 -2.47 9.89 3.41
N VAL A 73 -3.32 10.84 3.04
CA VAL A 73 -4.56 11.15 3.76
C VAL A 73 -5.60 10.03 3.63
N GLU A 74 -5.86 9.56 2.41
CA GLU A 74 -6.96 8.61 2.16
C GLU A 74 -6.60 7.17 2.48
N PHE A 75 -5.33 6.78 2.36
CA PHE A 75 -4.92 5.38 2.49
C PHE A 75 -3.94 5.11 3.63
N GLY A 76 -3.41 6.16 4.27
CA GLY A 76 -2.32 6.04 5.23
C GLY A 76 -1.02 5.57 4.57
N ALA A 77 -0.81 5.93 3.30
CA ALA A 77 0.39 5.50 2.59
C ALA A 77 1.62 6.28 3.04
N GLU A 78 2.75 5.59 3.14
CA GLU A 78 4.04 6.13 3.55
C GLU A 78 5.11 5.92 2.49
N ASN A 79 6.25 6.58 2.65
CA ASN A 79 7.43 6.42 1.77
C ASN A 79 7.08 6.53 0.26
N ILE A 80 6.21 7.49 -0.08
CA ILE A 80 5.66 7.65 -1.42
C ILE A 80 6.67 8.37 -2.32
N GLY A 81 7.19 7.66 -3.32
CA GLY A 81 8.15 8.16 -4.29
C GLY A 81 7.66 8.04 -5.73
N PHE A 82 7.92 9.06 -6.54
CA PHE A 82 7.72 9.03 -7.98
C PHE A 82 9.07 9.20 -8.68
N GLN A 83 9.43 8.26 -9.55
CA GLN A 83 10.71 8.25 -10.26
C GLN A 83 10.46 8.21 -11.76
N ASP A 84 11.15 9.05 -12.51
CA ASP A 84 11.08 9.02 -13.97
C ASP A 84 11.72 7.75 -14.49
N LEU A 85 10.97 6.94 -15.24
CA LEU A 85 11.53 5.73 -15.86
C LEU A 85 12.07 6.02 -17.25
N PHE A 86 11.30 6.75 -18.08
CA PHE A 86 11.69 7.09 -19.43
C PHE A 86 11.06 8.41 -19.84
N MET A 87 11.85 9.50 -19.82
CA MET A 87 11.42 10.83 -20.31
C MET A 87 11.03 10.81 -21.80
N LEU A 88 11.49 9.80 -22.56
CA LEU A 88 11.25 9.66 -24.00
C LEU A 88 9.97 8.89 -24.35
N SER A 89 9.22 8.40 -23.37
CA SER A 89 7.92 7.75 -23.64
C SER A 89 6.79 8.78 -23.71
N TYR A 90 5.91 8.66 -24.71
CA TYR A 90 4.68 9.43 -24.80
C TYR A 90 3.48 8.48 -24.67
N PRO A 91 2.65 8.59 -23.60
CA PRO A 91 2.77 9.52 -22.47
C PRO A 91 3.89 9.12 -21.50
N PRO A 92 4.37 10.05 -20.66
CA PRO A 92 5.48 9.80 -19.75
C PRO A 92 5.13 8.74 -18.71
N LYS A 93 6.04 7.77 -18.56
CA LYS A 93 5.94 6.71 -17.54
C LYS A 93 6.76 7.05 -16.31
N LYS A 94 6.17 6.85 -15.14
CA LYS A 94 6.85 6.95 -13.84
C LYS A 94 6.76 5.64 -13.07
N ARG A 95 7.76 5.35 -12.25
CA ARG A 95 7.69 4.37 -11.17
C ARG A 95 7.13 5.06 -9.94
N LEU A 96 6.06 4.51 -9.40
CA LEU A 96 5.46 4.84 -8.13
C LEU A 96 5.90 3.78 -7.11
N ASP A 97 6.57 4.20 -6.06
CA ASP A 97 6.93 3.37 -4.92
C ASP A 97 6.16 3.90 -3.69
N PHE A 98 5.58 3.02 -2.88
CA PHE A 98 4.84 3.42 -1.68
C PHE A 98 4.73 2.25 -0.69
N GLN A 99 4.43 2.58 0.56
CA GLN A 99 4.19 1.61 1.62
C GLN A 99 2.76 1.72 2.14
N LEU A 100 2.15 0.57 2.44
CA LEU A 100 0.95 0.47 3.27
C LEU A 100 1.32 -0.43 4.44
N ASP A 101 1.17 0.09 5.66
CA ASP A 101 1.67 -0.54 6.89
C ASP A 101 3.15 -0.96 6.71
N ALA A 102 3.50 -2.22 7.00
CA ALA A 102 4.86 -2.75 6.84
C ALA A 102 5.17 -3.24 5.41
N SER A 103 4.25 -3.12 4.45
CA SER A 103 4.40 -3.69 3.10
C SER A 103 4.78 -2.64 2.07
N SER A 104 5.85 -2.91 1.31
CA SER A 104 6.31 -2.05 0.22
C SER A 104 5.77 -2.50 -1.13
N TYR A 105 5.33 -1.55 -1.95
CA TYR A 105 4.76 -1.78 -3.27
C TYR A 105 5.44 -0.89 -4.32
N THR A 106 5.48 -1.38 -5.54
CA THR A 106 5.95 -0.61 -6.71
C THR A 106 5.02 -0.78 -7.89
N ALA A 107 4.80 0.28 -8.64
CA ALA A 107 3.99 0.30 -9.85
C ALA A 107 4.60 1.19 -10.92
N VAL A 108 4.61 0.75 -12.18
CA VAL A 108 4.78 1.61 -13.34
C VAL A 108 3.42 2.19 -13.70
N ILE A 109 3.32 3.51 -13.70
CA ILE A 109 2.12 4.27 -14.06
C ILE A 109 2.43 5.18 -15.25
N THR A 110 1.39 5.53 -15.99
CA THR A 110 1.47 6.49 -17.08
C THR A 110 0.74 7.74 -16.62
N LEU A 111 1.42 8.86 -16.40
CA LEU A 111 0.75 10.08 -15.98
C LEU A 111 0.00 10.67 -17.18
N ARG A 112 -1.31 10.86 -17.02
CA ARG A 112 -2.16 11.51 -18.02
C ARG A 112 -2.25 13.02 -17.80
N SER A 113 -1.93 13.49 -16.60
CA SER A 113 -1.84 14.91 -16.30
C SER A 113 -0.72 15.56 -17.11
N ASN A 114 -1.09 16.58 -17.88
CA ASN A 114 -0.29 17.24 -18.92
C ASN A 114 0.88 18.05 -18.37
N MET A 115 1.16 17.99 -17.06
CA MET A 115 2.12 18.88 -16.43
C MET A 115 3.48 18.20 -16.36
N PRO A 116 4.47 18.60 -17.18
CA PRO A 116 5.84 18.17 -16.96
C PRO A 116 6.23 18.58 -15.54
N SER A 117 6.79 17.64 -14.78
CA SER A 117 7.50 17.96 -13.54
C SER A 117 8.77 18.71 -13.93
N ILE A 118 8.63 19.97 -14.34
CA ILE A 118 9.74 20.86 -14.53
C ILE A 118 10.22 21.19 -13.14
N ARG A 119 11.42 20.69 -12.83
CA ARG A 119 12.06 20.72 -11.52
C ARG A 119 12.56 22.14 -11.19
N PHE A 120 11.72 23.16 -11.38
CA PHE A 120 11.97 24.53 -10.96
C PHE A 120 10.86 24.95 -10.00
N LEU A 121 11.30 25.49 -8.87
CA LEU A 121 10.52 25.92 -7.72
C LEU A 121 10.20 24.77 -6.75
N LYS A 122 11.08 24.68 -5.74
CA LYS A 122 10.76 24.13 -4.42
C LYS A 122 9.46 24.76 -3.92
N TYR A 123 8.33 24.13 -4.20
CA TYR A 123 7.12 24.36 -3.45
C TYR A 123 6.53 22.99 -3.13
N GLN A 124 6.82 22.52 -1.91
CA GLN A 124 6.07 21.42 -1.31
C GLN A 124 4.87 22.06 -0.61
N PRO A 125 3.66 22.04 -1.17
CA PRO A 125 2.48 22.32 -0.37
C PRO A 125 2.47 21.29 0.76
N GLN A 126 2.41 21.78 2.00
CA GLN A 126 2.28 20.91 3.16
C GLN A 126 0.94 20.18 3.04
N CYS A 127 0.95 18.87 3.24
CA CYS A 127 -0.28 18.14 3.53
C CYS A 127 -0.74 18.60 4.92
N GLU A 128 -1.53 19.68 4.98
CA GLU A 128 -2.22 20.09 6.21
C GLU A 128 -3.34 19.11 6.58
#